data_AF-A0A1H6F365-F1
#
_entry.id   AF-A0A1H6F365-F1
#
_cell.length_a   1.000
_cell.length_b   1.000
_cell.length_c   1.000
_cell.angle_alpha   90.00
_cell.angle_beta   90.00
_cell.angle_gamma   90.00
#
_symmetry.space_group_name_H-M   'P 1'
#
loop_
_entity.id
_entity.type
_entity.pdbx_description
1 polymer ?
#
loop_
_entity_poly.entity_id
_entity_poly.type
_entity_poly.pdbx_seq_one_letter_code
_entity_poly.pdbx_strand_id
1 'polypeptide(L)'
;MGYVYTTQNRGSSWENVGHFCGYPRAGDFVDAQHGWIISELAIWHSQDAGLSWHETVLEQQPEAIDMLNLDNGWAVGNNNLVLHYQSNMPTDPEKCRAQYDIATAMLYIPCLDVINPEQPQTYHATLQWQNPTPFGPIQFLLLDVGIAEQ
;
A
#
# COMPACT_ATOMS: atom_id res chain seq x y z
N MET A 1 16.40 -14.60 -9.48
CA MET A 1 16.50 -14.64 -8.01
C MET A 1 17.10 -13.34 -7.57
N GLY A 2 16.50 -12.69 -6.56
CA GLY A 2 17.07 -11.50 -5.95
C GLY A 2 17.34 -11.69 -4.47
N TYR A 3 18.18 -10.82 -3.93
CA TYR A 3 18.65 -10.87 -2.55
C TYR A 3 18.26 -9.59 -1.84
N VAL A 4 17.99 -9.71 -0.54
CA VAL A 4 17.76 -8.58 0.35
C VAL A 4 18.74 -8.71 1.49
N TYR A 5 19.32 -7.57 1.86
CA TYR A 5 20.26 -7.48 2.97
C TYR A 5 19.77 -6.46 3.98
N THR A 6 19.89 -6.79 5.26
CA THR A 6 19.64 -5.85 6.37
C THR A 6 20.91 -5.64 7.16
N THR A 7 20.93 -4.55 7.93
CA THR A 7 22.01 -4.22 8.85
C THR A 7 21.45 -3.83 10.20
N GLN A 8 22.07 -4.35 11.27
CA GLN A 8 21.74 -3.98 12.64
C GLN A 8 22.83 -3.09 13.29
N ASN A 9 23.94 -2.86 12.59
CA ASN A 9 25.11 -2.14 13.11
C ASN A 9 25.46 -0.94 12.22
N ARG A 10 24.42 -0.22 11.75
CA ARG A 10 24.52 1.03 10.99
C ARG A 10 25.34 0.88 9.70
N GLY A 11 25.22 -0.27 9.03
CA GLY A 11 25.89 -0.55 7.76
C GLY A 11 27.32 -1.08 7.88
N SER A 12 27.78 -1.41 9.10
CA SER A 12 29.12 -1.99 9.29
C SER A 12 29.21 -3.44 8.81
N SER A 13 28.11 -4.20 8.91
CA SER A 13 27.93 -5.49 8.28
C SER A 13 26.50 -5.65 7.76
N TRP A 14 26.35 -6.57 6.82
CA TRP A 14 25.10 -6.85 6.12
C TRP A 14 24.83 -8.35 6.14
N GLU A 15 23.61 -8.72 6.49
CA GLU A 15 23.16 -10.11 6.53
C GLU A 15 22.13 -10.34 5.44
N ASN A 16 22.25 -11.46 4.73
CA ASN A 16 21.24 -11.83 3.74
C ASN A 16 20.00 -12.33 4.49
N VAL A 17 18.88 -11.66 4.29
CA VAL A 17 17.62 -11.97 4.97
C VAL A 17 16.56 -12.50 4.02
N GLY A 18 16.94 -12.96 2.83
CA GLY A 18 15.94 -13.57 1.96
C GLY A 18 16.40 -13.89 0.56
N HIS A 19 15.81 -14.97 0.06
CA HIS A 19 15.90 -15.44 -1.30
C HIS A 19 14.52 -15.31 -1.93
N PHE A 20 14.32 -14.27 -2.73
CA PHE A 20 13.01 -13.96 -3.27
C PHE A 20 12.83 -14.53 -4.68
N CYS A 21 11.66 -15.13 -4.89
CA CYS A 21 11.11 -15.41 -6.20
C CYS A 21 10.50 -14.11 -6.76
N GLY A 22 10.82 -13.79 -8.01
CA GLY A 22 10.60 -12.44 -8.55
C GLY A 22 11.67 -11.47 -8.03
N TYR A 23 12.21 -10.63 -8.91
CA TYR A 23 13.27 -9.69 -8.53
C TYR A 23 12.72 -8.65 -7.55
N PRO A 24 13.29 -8.49 -6.33
CA PRO A 24 12.96 -7.40 -5.44
C PRO A 24 13.23 -6.06 -6.12
N ARG A 25 12.30 -5.11 -6.01
CA ARG A 25 12.38 -3.79 -6.66
C ARG A 25 12.54 -2.67 -5.66
N ALA A 26 11.75 -2.68 -4.59
CA ALA A 26 11.81 -1.72 -3.51
C ALA A 26 11.41 -2.40 -2.20
N GLY A 27 11.68 -1.73 -1.09
CA GLY A 27 11.22 -2.15 0.21
C GLY A 27 11.25 -0.99 1.19
N ASP A 28 10.49 -1.14 2.27
CA ASP A 28 10.37 -0.16 3.32
C ASP A 28 10.23 -0.84 4.68
N PHE A 29 10.81 -0.25 5.71
CA PHE A 29 10.82 -0.75 7.08
C PHE A 29 10.38 0.37 8.01
N VAL A 30 9.24 0.17 8.69
CA VAL A 30 8.70 1.14 9.65
C VAL A 30 9.39 1.05 11.00
N ASP A 31 9.99 -0.11 11.31
CA ASP A 31 10.86 -0.32 12.46
C ASP A 31 11.87 -1.45 12.19
N ALA A 32 12.65 -1.85 13.20
CA ALA A 32 13.71 -2.85 13.06
C ALA A 32 13.21 -4.29 12.83
N GLN A 33 11.93 -4.57 13.13
CA GLN A 33 11.31 -5.89 13.03
C GLN A 33 10.38 -5.98 11.82
N HIS A 34 9.71 -4.90 11.45
CA HIS A 34 8.63 -4.90 10.48
C HIS A 34 9.06 -4.24 9.17
N GLY A 35 9.00 -5.02 8.09
CA GLY A 35 9.38 -4.55 6.76
C GLY A 35 8.59 -5.18 5.64
N TRP A 36 8.47 -4.44 4.55
CA TRP A 36 7.79 -4.82 3.33
C TRP A 36 8.74 -4.74 2.16
N ILE A 37 8.61 -5.66 1.22
CA ILE A 37 9.41 -5.72 0.00
C ILE A 37 8.48 -6.01 -1.16
N ILE A 38 8.59 -5.24 -2.22
CA ILE A 38 7.88 -5.51 -3.46
C ILE A 38 8.79 -6.25 -4.42
N SER A 39 8.24 -7.26 -5.09
CA SER A 39 8.87 -7.97 -6.20
C SER A 39 7.97 -7.92 -7.44
N GLU A 40 8.36 -8.64 -8.49
CA GLU A 40 7.73 -8.61 -9.80
C GLU A 40 6.19 -8.72 -9.79
N LEU A 41 5.63 -9.59 -8.94
CA LEU A 41 4.19 -9.83 -8.78
C LEU A 41 3.83 -10.16 -7.33
N ALA A 42 4.56 -9.61 -6.36
CA ALA A 42 4.28 -9.89 -4.96
C ALA A 42 4.69 -8.75 -4.03
N ILE A 43 4.02 -8.70 -2.88
CA ILE A 43 4.46 -7.97 -1.69
C ILE A 43 4.83 -9.00 -0.64
N TRP A 44 6.00 -8.84 -0.04
CA TRP A 44 6.53 -9.67 1.03
C TRP A 44 6.54 -8.86 2.30
N HIS A 45 6.05 -9.41 3.40
CA HIS A 45 6.02 -8.76 4.70
C HIS A 45 6.74 -9.62 5.75
N SER A 46 7.62 -9.01 6.53
CA SER A 46 8.29 -9.63 7.66
C SER A 46 7.93 -8.91 8.95
N GLN A 47 7.83 -9.67 10.04
CA GLN A 47 7.60 -9.17 11.40
C GLN A 47 8.76 -9.53 12.34
N ASP A 48 9.85 -10.07 11.80
CA ASP A 48 10.99 -10.63 12.53
C ASP A 48 12.34 -10.24 11.90
N ALA A 49 12.43 -8.98 11.45
CA ALA A 49 13.65 -8.38 10.87
C ALA A 49 14.16 -9.07 9.59
N GLY A 50 13.25 -9.69 8.85
CA GLY A 50 13.53 -10.42 7.61
C GLY A 50 13.94 -11.89 7.83
N LEU A 51 13.85 -12.43 9.05
CA LEU A 51 14.15 -13.85 9.28
C LEU A 51 13.11 -14.76 8.60
N SER A 52 11.86 -14.30 8.51
CA SER A 52 10.79 -14.92 7.74
C SER A 52 9.96 -13.87 6.99
N TRP A 53 9.35 -14.32 5.88
CA TRP A 53 8.56 -13.48 5.00
C TRP A 53 7.23 -14.14 4.66
N HIS A 54 6.16 -13.36 4.74
CA HIS A 54 4.83 -13.71 4.24
C HIS A 54 4.62 -13.10 2.85
N GLU A 55 4.32 -13.94 1.86
CA GLU A 55 4.10 -13.52 0.47
C GLU A 55 2.61 -13.25 0.22
N THR A 56 2.32 -12.09 -0.39
CA THR A 56 1.03 -11.79 -1.00
C THR A 56 1.22 -11.59 -2.50
N VAL A 57 0.66 -12.51 -3.30
CA VAL A 57 0.75 -12.47 -4.76
C VAL A 57 -0.20 -11.41 -5.32
N LEU A 58 0.27 -10.65 -6.30
CA LEU A 58 -0.47 -9.62 -7.02
C LEU A 58 -0.68 -10.01 -8.48
N GLU A 59 -1.75 -9.50 -9.09
CA GLU A 59 -2.01 -9.66 -10.52
C GLU A 59 -1.22 -8.67 -11.39
N GLN A 60 -0.77 -7.57 -10.79
CA GLN A 60 -0.10 -6.47 -11.47
C GLN A 60 1.19 -6.11 -10.73
N GLN A 61 2.15 -5.57 -11.48
CA GLN A 61 3.49 -5.31 -10.98
C GLN A 61 3.56 -4.02 -10.13
N PRO A 62 3.89 -4.12 -8.83
CA PRO A 62 4.25 -2.97 -8.02
C PRO A 62 5.65 -2.46 -8.39
N GLU A 63 5.86 -1.14 -8.28
CA GLU A 63 7.13 -0.46 -8.61
C GLU A 63 7.64 0.41 -7.45
N ALA A 64 6.77 0.88 -6.55
CA ALA A 64 7.16 1.59 -5.35
C ALA A 64 6.26 1.22 -4.17
N ILE A 65 6.80 1.37 -2.96
CA ILE A 65 6.11 1.13 -1.69
C ILE A 65 6.55 2.20 -0.68
N ASP A 66 5.62 2.63 0.17
CA ASP A 66 5.84 3.56 1.28
C ASP A 66 4.90 3.22 2.44
N MET A 67 5.47 2.90 3.59
CA MET A 67 4.76 2.45 4.78
C MET A 67 4.84 3.54 5.85
N LEU A 68 3.69 4.11 6.23
CA LEU A 68 3.67 5.18 7.24
C LEU A 68 3.84 4.62 8.66
N ASN A 69 3.28 3.45 8.91
CA ASN A 69 3.33 2.75 10.19
C ASN A 69 2.95 1.28 10.01
N LEU A 70 2.91 0.54 11.12
CA LEU A 70 2.55 -0.88 11.14
C LEU A 70 1.16 -1.18 10.58
N ASP A 71 0.28 -0.17 10.52
CA ASP A 71 -1.13 -0.35 10.19
C ASP A 71 -1.53 0.34 8.88
N ASN A 72 -0.65 1.13 8.24
CA ASN A 72 -0.99 1.92 7.07
C ASN A 72 0.21 2.10 6.12
N GLY A 73 -0.03 1.96 4.82
CA GLY A 73 0.96 2.21 3.77
C GLY A 73 0.38 2.04 2.37
N TRP A 74 1.16 2.37 1.34
CA TRP A 74 0.75 2.27 -0.05
C TRP A 74 1.80 1.58 -0.89
N ALA A 75 1.34 0.87 -1.92
CA ALA A 75 2.18 0.44 -3.02
C ALA A 75 1.58 0.93 -4.34
N VAL A 76 2.42 1.35 -5.27
CA VAL A 76 2.01 1.83 -6.59
C VAL A 76 2.79 1.12 -7.67
N GLY A 77 2.22 1.01 -8.86
CA GLY A 77 2.86 0.27 -9.95
C GLY A 77 2.30 0.59 -11.33
N ASN A 78 2.62 -0.30 -12.27
CA ASN A 78 2.19 -0.16 -13.65
C ASN A 78 0.66 -0.33 -13.79
N ASN A 79 0.10 0.08 -14.93
CA ASN A 79 -1.32 -0.09 -15.25
C ASN A 79 -2.29 0.57 -14.25
N ASN A 80 -1.90 1.72 -13.68
CA ASN A 80 -2.67 2.45 -12.66
C ASN A 80 -2.86 1.68 -11.35
N LEU A 81 -1.98 0.73 -11.04
CA LEU A 81 -1.97 0.03 -9.76
C LEU A 81 -1.72 1.02 -8.62
N VAL A 82 -2.70 1.12 -7.72
CA VAL A 82 -2.58 1.78 -6.41
C VAL A 82 -3.15 0.83 -5.38
N LEU A 83 -2.33 0.42 -4.41
CA LEU A 83 -2.68 -0.46 -3.31
C LEU A 83 -2.57 0.32 -2.01
N HIS A 84 -3.53 0.10 -1.11
CA HIS A 84 -3.49 0.62 0.24
C HIS A 84 -3.47 -0.55 1.22
N TYR A 85 -2.49 -0.56 2.12
CA TYR A 85 -2.38 -1.52 3.19
C TYR A 85 -3.04 -0.98 4.44
N GLN A 86 -3.97 -1.75 5.02
CA GLN A 86 -4.54 -1.50 6.34
C GLN A 86 -4.61 -2.80 7.14
N SER A 87 -3.94 -2.85 8.29
CA SER A 87 -3.98 -4.02 9.19
C SER A 87 -5.34 -4.17 9.88
N ASN A 88 -6.02 -3.05 10.12
CA ASN A 88 -7.23 -2.93 10.92
C ASN A 88 -8.46 -2.58 10.08
N MET A 89 -8.65 -3.28 8.95
CA MET A 89 -9.86 -3.10 8.15
C MET A 89 -11.10 -3.34 9.02
N PRO A 90 -12.07 -2.41 9.07
CA PRO A 90 -13.33 -2.66 9.72
C PRO A 90 -13.95 -3.92 9.11
N THR A 91 -14.22 -4.93 9.93
CA THR A 91 -14.91 -6.17 9.49
C THR A 91 -16.35 -5.91 9.03
N ASP A 92 -16.84 -4.70 9.23
CA ASP A 92 -18.16 -4.22 8.87
C ASP A 92 -18.08 -3.40 7.58
N PRO A 93 -18.64 -3.88 6.45
CA PRO A 93 -18.59 -3.19 5.16
C PRO A 93 -19.25 -1.80 5.19
N GLU A 94 -20.21 -1.54 6.09
CA GLU A 94 -20.83 -0.21 6.21
C GLU A 94 -19.86 0.84 6.76
N LYS A 95 -18.88 0.40 7.57
CA LYS A 95 -17.81 1.25 8.09
C LYS A 95 -16.70 1.52 7.08
N CYS A 96 -16.76 0.91 5.91
CA CYS A 96 -15.79 1.05 4.82
C CYS A 96 -16.32 1.92 3.66
N ARG A 97 -17.52 2.52 3.80
CA ARG A 97 -18.10 3.41 2.80
C ARG A 97 -17.63 4.84 3.01
N ALA A 98 -17.41 5.56 1.92
CA ALA A 98 -17.24 7.02 1.97
C ALA A 98 -18.50 7.66 2.59
N GLN A 99 -18.32 8.41 3.67
CA GLN A 99 -19.39 9.12 4.37
C GLN A 99 -19.16 10.62 4.24
N TYR A 100 -20.16 11.34 3.73
CA TYR A 100 -20.12 12.79 3.66
C TYR A 100 -20.80 13.39 4.88
N ASP A 101 -20.05 14.12 5.70
CA ASP A 101 -20.60 14.87 6.81
C ASP A 101 -21.06 16.26 6.35
N ILE A 102 -22.38 16.45 6.30
CA ILE A 102 -23.02 17.70 5.89
C ILE A 102 -22.76 18.87 6.85
N ALA A 103 -22.45 18.60 8.13
CA ALA A 103 -22.23 19.62 9.14
C ALA A 103 -20.84 20.23 9.03
N THR A 104 -19.85 19.43 8.62
CA THR A 104 -18.46 19.85 8.45
C THR A 104 -18.06 20.03 6.99
N ALA A 105 -18.92 19.63 6.05
CA ALA A 105 -18.64 19.54 4.62
C ALA A 105 -17.42 18.66 4.29
N MET A 106 -17.09 17.71 5.16
CA MET A 106 -15.95 16.79 5.01
C MET A 106 -16.40 15.43 4.47
N LEU A 107 -15.65 14.91 3.49
CA LEU A 107 -15.79 13.54 3.02
C LEU A 107 -14.83 12.65 3.83
N TYR A 108 -15.38 11.73 4.60
CA TYR A 108 -14.65 10.73 5.35
C TYR A 108 -14.61 9.42 4.56
N ILE A 109 -13.42 9.03 4.09
CA ILE A 109 -13.21 7.74 3.40
C ILE A 109 -12.45 6.83 4.38
N PRO A 110 -13.15 6.00 5.17
CA PRO A 110 -12.53 5.19 6.23
C PRO A 110 -11.56 4.14 5.69
N CYS A 111 -11.81 3.67 4.47
CA CYS A 111 -10.93 2.79 3.74
C CYS A 111 -11.07 3.14 2.25
N LEU A 112 -9.93 3.32 1.58
CA LEU A 112 -9.89 3.48 0.13
C LEU A 112 -9.30 2.18 -0.41
N ASP A 113 -10.17 1.22 -0.71
CA ASP A 113 -9.77 -0.02 -1.37
C ASP A 113 -9.81 0.23 -2.88
N VAL A 114 -8.66 0.63 -3.46
CA VAL A 114 -8.58 0.98 -4.90
C VAL A 114 -8.56 -0.28 -5.78
N ILE A 115 -8.50 -1.48 -5.21
CA ILE A 115 -8.50 -2.72 -5.99
C ILE A 115 -9.42 -3.75 -5.35
N ASN A 116 -10.52 -4.07 -6.05
CA ASN A 116 -11.23 -5.32 -5.82
C ASN A 116 -10.55 -6.42 -6.67
N PRO A 117 -9.77 -7.34 -6.07
CA PRO A 117 -9.07 -8.39 -6.82
C PRO A 117 -10.02 -9.41 -7.47
N GLU A 118 -11.30 -9.48 -7.08
CA GLU A 118 -12.28 -10.34 -7.77
C GLU A 118 -12.89 -9.66 -9.01
N GLN A 119 -12.78 -8.34 -9.12
CA GLN A 119 -13.39 -7.56 -10.20
C GLN A 119 -12.56 -6.30 -10.57
N PRO A 120 -11.40 -6.44 -11.25
CA PRO A 120 -10.48 -5.33 -11.53
C PRO A 120 -11.01 -4.28 -12.55
N GLN A 121 -12.24 -4.42 -13.04
CA GLN A 121 -12.84 -3.57 -14.08
C GLN A 121 -14.10 -2.81 -13.62
N THR A 122 -14.65 -3.07 -12.43
CA THR A 122 -15.98 -2.53 -12.06
C THR A 122 -15.95 -1.21 -11.32
N TYR A 123 -14.81 -0.75 -10.81
CA TYR A 123 -14.74 0.50 -10.04
C TYR A 123 -13.59 1.36 -10.53
N HIS A 124 -13.91 2.60 -10.89
CA HIS A 124 -12.92 3.64 -11.14
C HIS A 124 -13.01 4.66 -10.00
N ALA A 125 -11.94 4.79 -9.22
CA ALA A 125 -11.77 5.87 -8.26
C ALA A 125 -10.90 6.94 -8.91
N THR A 126 -11.47 8.13 -9.18
CA THR A 126 -10.68 9.26 -9.66
C THR A 126 -10.25 10.11 -8.46
N LEU A 127 -8.96 10.03 -8.12
CA LEU A 127 -8.36 10.97 -7.19
C LEU A 127 -7.91 12.21 -7.97
N GLN A 128 -8.42 13.38 -7.59
CA GLN A 128 -7.82 14.64 -8.03
C GLN A 128 -7.09 15.31 -6.89
N TRP A 129 -5.94 15.85 -7.27
CA TRP A 129 -5.16 16.73 -6.42
C TRP A 129 -5.90 18.05 -6.23
N GLN A 130 -6.15 18.42 -4.98
CA GLN A 130 -6.62 19.76 -4.64
C GLN A 130 -5.52 20.53 -3.89
N ASN A 131 -4.95 21.49 -4.63
CA ASN A 131 -4.21 22.68 -4.22
C ASN A 131 -3.22 22.55 -3.03
N PRO A 132 -1.91 22.57 -3.27
CA PRO A 132 -0.90 22.35 -2.25
C PRO A 132 -0.71 23.69 -1.51
N THR A 133 -1.13 23.79 -0.26
CA THR A 133 -0.42 24.76 0.58
C THR A 133 0.98 24.17 0.83
N PRO A 134 2.08 24.93 0.66
CA PRO A 134 3.44 24.39 0.74
C PRO A 134 3.80 23.78 2.11
N PHE A 135 2.92 23.93 3.10
CA PHE A 135 3.07 23.42 4.46
C PHE A 135 1.81 22.73 5.00
N GLY A 136 0.82 22.43 4.15
CA GLY A 136 -0.41 21.74 4.56
C GLY A 136 -0.32 20.23 4.36
N PRO A 137 -1.12 19.43 5.10
CA PRO A 137 -1.22 18.00 4.85
C PRO A 137 -1.74 17.75 3.43
N ILE A 138 -1.18 16.73 2.77
CA ILE A 138 -1.64 16.30 1.44
C ILE A 138 -3.08 15.81 1.57
N GLN A 139 -3.99 16.41 0.80
CA GLN A 139 -5.39 16.00 0.73
C GLN A 139 -5.68 15.49 -0.66
N PHE A 140 -6.20 14.27 -0.74
CA PHE A 140 -6.75 13.71 -1.98
C PHE A 140 -8.25 13.90 -1.96
N LEU A 141 -8.81 14.48 -3.02
CA LEU A 141 -10.26 14.53 -3.21
C LEU A 141 -10.67 13.36 -4.10
N LEU A 142 -11.48 12.46 -3.55
CA LEU A 142 -12.16 11.44 -4.33
C LEU A 142 -13.31 12.11 -5.07
N LEU A 143 -13.20 12.19 -6.39
CA LEU A 143 -14.18 12.90 -7.22
C LEU A 143 -15.31 12.03 -7.70
N ASP A 144 -15.02 10.76 -7.94
CA ASP A 144 -15.99 9.84 -8.50
C ASP A 144 -15.66 8.41 -8.07
N VAL A 145 -16.70 7.67 -7.71
CA VAL A 145 -16.70 6.23 -7.48
C VAL A 145 -17.87 5.69 -8.27
N GLY A 146 -17.61 5.40 -9.55
CA GLY A 146 -18.61 4.86 -10.47
C GLY A 146 -18.47 3.35 -10.61
N ILE A 147 -19.59 2.69 -10.86
CA ILE A 147 -19.59 1.35 -11.45
C ILE A 147 -19.31 1.55 -12.94
N ALA A 148 -18.34 0.84 -13.51
CA ALA A 148 -18.17 0.87 -14.97
C ALA A 148 -19.42 0.26 -15.62
N GLU A 149 -20.26 1.09 -16.23
CA GLU A 149 -21.37 0.61 -17.06
C GLU A 149 -20.77 -0.01 -18.35
N GLN A 150 -21.24 -1.23 -18.69
CA GLN A 150 -20.80 -2.01 -19.85
C GLN A 150 -21.14 -1.34 -21.19
#